data_AF-A0A534JVZ7-F1
#
_entry.id   AF-A0A534JVZ7-F1
#
_cell.length_a   1.000
_cell.length_b   1.000
_cell.length_c   1.000
_cell.angle_alpha   90.00
_cell.angle_beta   90.00
_cell.angle_gamma   90.00
#
_symmetry.space_group_name_H-M   'P 1'
#
loop_
_entity.id
_entity.type
_entity.pdbx_description
1 polymer ?
#
loop_
_entity_poly.entity_id
_entity_poly.type
_entity_poly.pdbx_seq_one_letter_code
_entity_poly.pdbx_strand_id
1 'polypeptide(L)'
;MTREHRPGSRAFLVAVFAAIAMVIGVSFLAFSLRPPPAAPSDHVVFSNVMLLDGNATFAVQNVSGGPYTSSGFGIVLIVNDFSAPSAPLGPNGSSTLITIGPNHYHVGWTDTNGDSAVDVGDRFFVSGDGGPLPALSYYEFDLRWEMEWTAKATWSTS
;
A
#
# COMPACT_ATOMS: atom_id res chain seq x y z
N MET A 1 35.77 -48.29 39.74
CA MET A 1 34.32 -48.17 40.04
C MET A 1 33.94 -46.70 39.94
N THR A 2 33.47 -46.26 38.79
CA THR A 2 33.11 -44.86 38.51
C THR A 2 31.61 -44.70 38.73
N ARG A 3 31.21 -43.96 39.76
CA ARG A 3 29.80 -43.76 40.13
C ARG A 3 29.21 -42.70 39.21
N GLU A 4 28.43 -43.11 38.22
CA GLU A 4 27.66 -42.16 37.40
C GLU A 4 26.66 -41.42 38.29
N HIS A 5 26.85 -40.12 38.41
CA HIS A 5 25.94 -39.24 39.13
C HIS A 5 24.77 -38.91 38.20
N ARG A 6 23.72 -39.74 38.22
CA ARG A 6 22.45 -39.37 37.57
C ARG A 6 21.89 -38.15 38.30
N PRO A 7 21.78 -36.97 37.66
CA PRO A 7 21.14 -35.83 38.32
C PRO A 7 19.70 -36.24 38.63
N GLY A 8 19.28 -36.04 39.89
CA GLY A 8 17.90 -36.32 40.29
C GLY A 8 16.95 -35.59 39.36
N SER A 9 15.84 -36.22 38.97
CA SER A 9 14.87 -35.71 37.99
C SER A 9 14.54 -34.21 38.14
N ARG A 10 14.53 -33.69 39.37
CA ARG A 10 14.35 -32.27 39.68
C ARG A 10 15.48 -31.35 39.18
N ALA A 11 16.74 -31.74 39.33
CA ALA A 11 17.89 -30.96 38.85
C ALA A 11 17.94 -30.92 37.31
N PHE A 12 17.57 -32.04 36.67
CA PHE A 12 17.41 -32.10 35.22
C PHE A 12 16.28 -31.18 34.74
N LEU A 13 15.12 -31.20 35.39
CA LEU A 13 13.99 -30.31 35.06
C LEU A 13 14.37 -28.83 35.22
N VAL A 14 15.05 -28.45 36.30
CA VAL A 14 15.51 -27.07 36.51
C VAL A 14 16.47 -26.63 35.41
N ALA A 15 17.41 -27.49 35.01
CA ALA A 15 18.34 -27.19 33.92
C ALA A 15 17.61 -27.00 32.58
N VAL A 16 16.58 -27.82 32.29
CA VAL A 16 15.76 -27.70 31.08
C VAL A 16 14.97 -26.39 31.08
N PHE A 17 14.30 -26.03 32.18
CA PHE A 17 13.55 -24.78 32.26
C PHE A 17 14.47 -23.56 32.12
N ALA A 18 15.65 -23.57 32.74
CA ALA A 18 16.63 -22.51 32.60
C ALA A 18 17.10 -22.37 31.14
N ALA A 19 17.35 -23.47 30.44
CA ALA A 19 17.74 -23.47 29.04
C ALA A 19 16.62 -22.93 28.13
N ILE A 20 15.37 -23.33 28.36
CA ILE A 20 14.21 -22.83 27.60
C ILE A 20 14.04 -21.32 27.81
N ALA A 21 14.10 -20.85 29.06
CA ALA A 21 13.99 -19.44 29.39
C ALA A 21 15.11 -18.61 28.74
N MET A 22 16.32 -19.15 28.68
CA MET A 22 17.45 -18.52 28.00
C MET A 22 17.20 -18.41 26.49
N VAL A 23 16.76 -19.49 25.84
CA VAL A 23 16.46 -19.49 24.40
C VAL A 23 15.35 -18.50 24.07
N ILE A 24 14.27 -18.48 24.87
CA ILE A 24 13.17 -17.52 24.69
C ILE A 24 13.67 -16.09 24.88
N GLY A 25 14.43 -15.82 25.95
CA GLY A 25 14.97 -14.50 26.25
C GLY A 25 15.88 -13.97 25.15
N VAL A 26 16.80 -14.81 24.66
CA VAL A 26 17.71 -14.47 23.55
C VAL A 26 16.93 -14.25 22.26
N SER A 27 15.92 -15.09 21.98
CA SER A 27 15.10 -14.96 20.76
C SER A 27 14.24 -13.70 20.79
N PHE A 28 13.67 -13.38 21.94
CA PHE A 28 12.89 -12.16 22.16
C PHE A 28 13.77 -10.93 22.02
N LEU A 29 14.94 -10.90 22.65
CA LEU A 29 15.90 -9.80 22.52
C LEU A 29 16.36 -9.61 21.07
N ALA A 30 16.67 -10.72 20.38
CA ALA A 30 17.06 -10.72 18.98
C ALA A 30 15.91 -10.30 18.03
N PHE A 31 14.65 -10.42 18.46
CA PHE A 31 13.49 -9.93 17.72
C PHE A 31 13.24 -8.44 18.00
N SER A 32 13.29 -8.01 19.26
CA SER A 32 13.08 -6.62 19.66
C SER A 32 14.18 -5.66 19.19
N LEU A 33 15.40 -6.16 18.98
CA LEU A 33 16.53 -5.40 18.46
C LEU A 33 16.60 -5.36 16.93
N ARG A 34 15.72 -6.07 16.21
CA ARG A 34 15.62 -5.91 14.76
C ARG A 34 15.10 -4.51 14.48
N PRO A 35 15.81 -3.71 13.68
CA PRO A 35 15.19 -2.52 13.08
C PRO A 35 13.87 -2.96 12.45
N PRO A 36 12.80 -2.14 12.53
CA PRO A 36 11.64 -2.34 11.68
C PRO A 36 12.16 -2.59 10.25
N PRO A 37 11.63 -3.58 9.52
CA PRO A 37 11.91 -3.69 8.10
C PRO A 37 11.75 -2.29 7.52
N ALA A 38 12.75 -1.79 6.79
CA ALA A 38 12.55 -0.58 6.02
C ALA A 38 11.28 -0.82 5.21
N ALA A 39 10.32 0.12 5.28
CA ALA A 39 9.19 0.07 4.39
C ALA A 39 9.75 -0.15 2.97
N PRO A 40 9.13 -1.02 2.14
CA PRO A 40 9.52 -1.11 0.75
C PRO A 40 9.66 0.32 0.22
N SER A 41 10.71 0.61 -0.56
CA SER A 41 10.75 1.92 -1.21
C SER A 41 9.58 1.94 -2.18
N ASP A 42 8.46 2.54 -1.76
CA ASP A 42 7.32 2.70 -2.64
C ASP A 42 7.84 3.46 -3.87
N HIS A 43 7.68 2.81 -5.03
CA HIS A 43 8.16 3.35 -6.30
C HIS A 43 7.46 4.65 -6.65
N VAL A 44 6.22 4.83 -6.19
CA VAL A 44 5.46 6.08 -6.20
C VAL A 44 4.78 6.24 -4.84
N VAL A 45 4.90 7.41 -4.23
CA VAL A 45 4.26 7.78 -2.97
C VAL A 45 3.28 8.92 -3.21
N PHE A 46 2.04 8.77 -2.77
CA PHE A 46 1.02 9.81 -2.87
C PHE A 46 0.95 10.71 -1.63
N SER A 47 0.44 11.92 -1.82
CA SER A 47 0.01 12.79 -0.74
C SER A 47 -1.24 12.26 -0.06
N ASN A 48 -1.57 12.86 1.08
CA ASN A 48 -2.92 12.75 1.62
C ASN A 48 -3.94 13.19 0.55
N VAL A 49 -5.08 12.51 0.55
CA VAL A 49 -6.21 12.82 -0.34
C VAL A 49 -6.96 14.03 0.21
N MET A 50 -7.20 15.01 -0.66
CA MET A 50 -8.05 16.16 -0.41
C MET A 50 -9.39 15.96 -1.13
N LEU A 51 -10.49 16.26 -0.44
CA LEU A 51 -11.82 16.28 -1.04
C LEU A 51 -12.16 17.71 -1.46
N LEU A 52 -12.30 17.93 -2.77
CA LEU A 52 -12.73 19.20 -3.36
C LEU A 52 -14.05 18.99 -4.08
N ASP A 53 -15.10 19.71 -3.67
CA ASP A 53 -16.46 19.59 -4.22
C ASP A 53 -16.99 18.13 -4.24
N GLY A 54 -16.58 17.31 -3.25
CA GLY A 54 -16.96 15.91 -3.14
C GLY A 54 -16.17 14.94 -4.03
N ASN A 55 -15.13 15.42 -4.72
CA ASN A 55 -14.20 14.60 -5.51
C ASN A 55 -12.85 14.49 -4.82
N ALA A 56 -12.13 13.39 -5.05
CA ALA A 56 -10.82 13.17 -4.46
C ALA A 56 -9.70 13.70 -5.36
N THR A 57 -8.72 14.37 -4.77
CA THR A 57 -7.51 14.83 -5.43
C THR A 57 -6.30 14.56 -4.54
N PHE A 58 -5.24 14.03 -5.13
CA PHE A 58 -3.97 13.76 -4.45
C PHE A 58 -2.81 13.89 -5.44
N ALA A 59 -1.62 14.17 -4.94
CA ALA A 59 -0.43 14.40 -5.75
C ALA A 59 0.61 13.31 -5.52
N VAL A 60 1.50 13.12 -6.48
CA VAL A 60 2.72 12.32 -6.31
C VAL A 60 3.73 13.14 -5.52
N GLN A 61 4.15 12.63 -4.36
CA GLN A 61 5.12 13.29 -3.47
C GLN A 61 6.54 12.78 -3.66
N ASN A 62 6.69 11.51 -4.00
CA ASN A 62 8.00 10.90 -4.18
C ASN A 62 7.92 9.78 -5.22
N VAL A 63 9.00 9.62 -5.99
CA VAL A 63 9.17 8.54 -6.95
C VAL A 63 10.57 7.96 -6.81
N SER A 64 10.69 6.64 -6.85
CA SER A 64 11.98 5.94 -6.78
C SER A 64 12.10 4.88 -7.87
N GLY A 65 13.22 4.87 -8.60
CA GLY A 65 13.50 3.86 -9.64
C GLY A 65 12.92 4.14 -11.04
N GLY A 66 12.34 5.31 -11.27
CA GLY A 66 11.78 5.73 -12.57
C GLY A 66 12.83 6.02 -13.67
N PRO A 67 12.41 6.53 -14.84
CA PRO A 67 11.07 7.07 -15.15
C PRO A 67 10.00 5.99 -15.39
N TYR A 68 8.76 6.27 -14.97
CA TYR A 68 7.61 5.38 -15.15
C TYR A 68 6.61 6.00 -16.13
N THR A 69 6.65 5.58 -17.39
CA THR A 69 5.77 6.11 -18.44
C THR A 69 4.30 5.75 -18.18
N SER A 70 3.37 6.70 -18.37
CA SER A 70 1.96 6.50 -18.00
C SER A 70 1.32 5.25 -18.61
N SER A 71 1.81 4.78 -19.77
CA SER A 71 1.35 3.57 -20.45
C SER A 71 1.59 2.26 -19.71
N GLY A 72 2.58 2.20 -18.80
CA GLY A 72 2.87 1.02 -17.99
C GLY A 72 1.93 0.87 -16.78
N PHE A 73 1.10 1.88 -16.52
CA PHE A 73 0.23 1.90 -15.35
C PHE A 73 -1.18 1.37 -15.62
N GLY A 74 -1.62 0.53 -14.69
CA GLY A 74 -3.01 0.17 -14.48
C GLY A 74 -3.57 0.84 -13.23
N ILE A 75 -4.85 1.20 -13.29
CA ILE A 75 -5.65 1.71 -12.18
C ILE A 75 -6.57 0.61 -11.69
N VAL A 76 -6.62 0.41 -10.38
CA VAL A 76 -7.71 -0.32 -9.72
C VAL A 76 -8.36 0.62 -8.70
N LEU A 77 -9.66 0.80 -8.83
CA LEU A 77 -10.47 1.52 -7.84
C LEU A 77 -11.29 0.50 -7.05
N ILE A 78 -11.27 0.64 -5.74
CA ILE A 78 -12.02 -0.17 -4.78
C ILE A 78 -12.95 0.77 -4.02
N VAL A 79 -14.21 0.39 -3.90
CA VAL A 79 -15.25 1.15 -3.19
C VAL A 79 -15.99 0.19 -2.26
N ASN A 80 -15.91 0.42 -0.95
CA ASN A 80 -16.49 -0.45 0.08
C ASN A 80 -16.17 -1.94 -0.17
N ASP A 81 -14.90 -2.26 -0.41
CA ASP A 81 -14.38 -3.61 -0.72
C ASP A 81 -14.80 -4.21 -2.09
N PHE A 82 -15.53 -3.46 -2.93
CA PHE A 82 -15.84 -3.86 -4.30
C PHE A 82 -14.87 -3.23 -5.29
N SER A 83 -14.26 -4.04 -6.16
CA SER A 83 -13.31 -3.57 -7.16
C SER A 83 -13.76 -3.89 -8.59
N ALA A 84 -13.35 -3.06 -9.53
CA ALA A 84 -13.39 -3.39 -10.96
C ALA A 84 -12.09 -4.13 -11.37
N PRO A 85 -12.05 -4.76 -12.57
CA PRO A 85 -10.79 -5.13 -13.20
C PRO A 85 -9.87 -3.92 -13.38
N SER A 86 -8.55 -4.16 -13.43
CA SER A 86 -7.58 -3.10 -13.71
C SER A 86 -7.86 -2.45 -15.06
N ALA A 87 -7.96 -1.13 -15.07
CA ALA A 87 -8.10 -0.31 -16.28
C ALA A 87 -6.77 0.38 -16.60
N PRO A 88 -6.44 0.69 -17.87
CA PRO A 88 -5.23 1.45 -18.17
C PRO A 88 -5.35 2.90 -17.66
N LEU A 89 -4.23 3.46 -17.22
CA LEU A 89 -4.14 4.90 -16.97
C LEU A 89 -4.27 5.63 -18.32
N GLY A 90 -5.26 6.53 -18.41
CA GLY A 90 -5.48 7.34 -19.60
C GLY A 90 -4.33 8.31 -19.88
N PRO A 91 -4.27 8.91 -21.08
CA PRO A 91 -3.30 9.97 -21.36
C PRO A 91 -3.52 11.18 -20.45
N ASN A 92 -2.50 12.03 -20.31
CA ASN A 92 -2.58 13.27 -19.54
C ASN A 92 -3.84 14.09 -19.92
N GLY A 93 -4.58 14.57 -18.92
CA GLY A 93 -5.78 15.39 -19.13
C GLY A 93 -6.99 14.61 -19.62
N SER A 94 -6.91 13.28 -19.71
CA SER A 94 -8.04 12.39 -19.98
C SER A 94 -8.56 11.74 -18.70
N SER A 95 -9.78 11.18 -18.80
CA SER A 95 -10.41 10.42 -17.74
C SER A 95 -10.66 8.98 -18.21
N THR A 96 -10.23 8.02 -17.41
CA THR A 96 -10.57 6.62 -17.52
C THR A 96 -11.87 6.36 -16.76
N LEU A 97 -12.86 5.81 -17.45
CA LEU A 97 -14.12 5.35 -16.84
C LEU A 97 -13.92 4.01 -16.14
N ILE A 98 -14.31 3.92 -14.87
CA ILE A 98 -14.31 2.70 -14.06
C ILE A 98 -15.74 2.39 -13.62
N THR A 99 -16.22 1.18 -13.88
CA THR A 99 -17.56 0.72 -13.49
C THR A 99 -17.46 -0.31 -12.38
N ILE A 100 -18.11 -0.05 -11.24
CA ILE A 100 -18.21 -0.97 -10.10
C ILE A 100 -19.69 -1.18 -9.77
N GLY A 101 -20.19 -2.36 -10.13
CA GLY A 101 -21.63 -2.64 -10.06
C GLY A 101 -22.42 -1.65 -10.94
N PRO A 102 -23.43 -0.95 -10.42
CA PRO A 102 -24.19 0.06 -11.17
C PRO A 102 -23.52 1.45 -11.19
N ASN A 103 -22.46 1.65 -10.41
CA ASN A 103 -21.83 2.96 -10.22
C ASN A 103 -20.68 3.16 -11.21
N HIS A 104 -20.51 4.41 -11.63
CA HIS A 104 -19.53 4.85 -12.62
C HIS A 104 -18.64 5.93 -12.00
N TYR A 105 -17.33 5.80 -12.22
CA TYR A 105 -16.31 6.67 -11.67
C TYR A 105 -15.36 7.11 -12.77
N HIS A 106 -14.83 8.32 -12.62
CA HIS A 106 -13.86 8.90 -13.54
C HIS A 106 -12.55 9.05 -12.79
N VAL A 107 -11.49 8.47 -13.34
CA VAL A 107 -10.15 8.60 -12.80
C VAL A 107 -9.26 9.19 -13.87
N GLY A 108 -8.63 10.31 -13.56
CA GLY A 108 -7.63 10.88 -14.44
C GLY A 108 -6.47 11.46 -13.67
N TRP A 109 -5.56 12.04 -14.43
CA TRP A 109 -4.36 12.63 -13.88
C TRP A 109 -3.89 13.82 -14.72
N THR A 110 -3.04 14.64 -14.12
CA THR A 110 -2.38 15.78 -14.74
C THR A 110 -0.88 15.58 -14.60
N ASP A 111 -0.24 15.41 -15.75
CA ASP A 111 1.21 15.49 -15.90
C ASP A 111 1.59 16.97 -15.96
N THR A 112 2.33 17.41 -14.94
CA THR A 112 2.66 18.82 -14.71
C THR A 112 3.84 19.27 -15.55
N ASN A 113 4.75 18.36 -15.91
CA ASN A 113 5.99 18.68 -16.61
C ASN A 113 5.91 18.37 -18.13
N GLY A 114 4.92 17.58 -18.56
CA GLY A 114 4.62 17.22 -19.95
C GLY A 114 5.43 16.05 -20.50
N ASP A 115 6.12 15.26 -19.68
CA ASP A 115 7.03 14.19 -20.12
C ASP A 115 6.34 12.81 -20.28
N SER A 116 5.04 12.72 -19.99
CA SER A 116 4.23 11.50 -20.03
C SER A 116 4.71 10.39 -19.09
N ALA A 117 5.45 10.73 -18.03
CA ALA A 117 5.77 9.86 -16.92
C ALA A 117 4.99 10.27 -15.68
N VAL A 118 4.79 9.33 -14.76
CA VAL A 118 4.26 9.64 -13.42
C VAL A 118 5.44 10.04 -12.54
N ASP A 119 5.51 11.32 -12.18
CA ASP A 119 6.60 11.90 -11.41
C ASP A 119 6.14 12.85 -10.31
N VAL A 120 7.10 13.40 -9.56
CA VAL A 120 6.81 14.27 -8.42
C VAL A 120 6.18 15.58 -8.87
N GLY A 121 4.98 15.85 -8.38
CA GLY A 121 4.20 17.05 -8.71
C GLY A 121 2.93 16.75 -9.50
N ASP A 122 2.88 15.61 -10.17
CA ASP A 122 1.69 15.15 -10.87
C ASP A 122 0.53 14.92 -9.93
N ARG A 123 -0.68 15.07 -10.47
CA ARG A 123 -1.92 15.00 -9.69
C ARG A 123 -2.88 13.98 -10.26
N PHE A 124 -3.49 13.21 -9.37
CA PHE A 124 -4.58 12.31 -9.69
C PHE A 124 -5.89 12.89 -9.17
N PHE A 125 -6.96 12.67 -9.93
CA PHE A 125 -8.31 13.05 -9.56
C PHE A 125 -9.27 11.86 -9.74
N VAL A 126 -10.19 11.72 -8.79
CA VAL A 126 -11.22 10.67 -8.81
C VAL A 126 -12.57 11.32 -8.53
N SER A 127 -13.53 11.15 -9.44
CA SER A 127 -14.88 11.70 -9.34
C SER A 127 -15.97 10.67 -9.63
N GLY A 128 -17.21 11.01 -9.29
CA GLY A 128 -18.38 10.29 -9.79
C GLY A 128 -18.64 10.59 -11.26
N ASP A 129 -19.66 9.94 -11.82
CA ASP A 129 -20.11 10.19 -13.19
C ASP A 129 -21.05 11.40 -13.26
N GLY A 130 -20.54 12.51 -13.81
CA GLY A 130 -21.28 13.77 -13.92
C GLY A 130 -21.57 14.47 -12.57
N GLY A 131 -20.96 14.03 -11.48
CA GLY A 131 -21.21 14.55 -10.13
C GLY A 131 -20.15 14.12 -9.10
N PRO A 132 -20.34 14.49 -7.81
CA PRO A 132 -19.43 14.13 -6.74
C PRO A 132 -19.38 12.61 -6.50
N LEU A 133 -18.37 12.15 -5.78
CA LEU A 133 -18.33 10.76 -5.32
C LEU A 133 -19.53 10.46 -4.38
N PRO A 134 -20.10 9.25 -4.46
CA PRO A 134 -21.09 8.79 -3.49
C PRO A 134 -20.66 9.04 -2.04
N ALA A 135 -21.56 9.61 -1.23
CA ALA A 135 -21.32 9.84 0.20
C ALA A 135 -21.28 8.53 1.00
N LEU A 136 -20.79 8.59 2.24
CA LEU A 136 -20.74 7.47 3.18
C LEU A 136 -20.04 6.23 2.61
N SER A 137 -19.01 6.44 1.80
CA SER A 137 -18.27 5.37 1.13
C SER A 137 -16.77 5.46 1.43
N TYR A 138 -16.13 4.30 1.55
CA TYR A 138 -14.69 4.16 1.65
C TYR A 138 -14.11 3.81 0.28
N TYR A 139 -13.01 4.48 -0.08
CA TYR A 139 -12.35 4.38 -1.37
C TYR A 139 -10.88 4.03 -1.21
N GLU A 140 -10.40 3.18 -2.10
CA GLU A 140 -8.98 2.88 -2.28
C GLU A 140 -8.65 2.94 -3.77
N PHE A 141 -7.61 3.70 -4.10
CA PHE A 141 -7.02 3.79 -5.43
C PHE A 141 -5.66 3.11 -5.41
N ASP A 142 -5.51 2.12 -6.27
CA ASP A 142 -4.28 1.38 -6.54
C ASP A 142 -3.74 1.80 -7.92
N LEU A 143 -2.53 2.35 -7.95
CA LEU A 143 -1.76 2.58 -9.17
C LEU A 143 -0.71 1.47 -9.32
N ARG A 144 -0.86 0.62 -10.35
CA ARG A 144 -0.04 -0.58 -10.55
C ARG A 144 0.85 -0.46 -11.76
N TRP A 145 2.15 -0.64 -11.59
CA TRP A 145 3.10 -0.69 -12.69
C TRP A 145 3.29 -2.12 -13.17
N GLU A 146 2.89 -2.43 -14.40
CA GLU A 146 3.15 -3.72 -15.07
C GLU A 146 2.92 -4.98 -14.20
N MET A 147 2.03 -4.90 -13.21
CA MET A 147 1.79 -5.92 -12.17
C MET A 147 2.98 -6.23 -11.24
N GLU A 148 4.07 -5.47 -11.29
CA GLU A 148 5.24 -5.63 -10.42
C GLU A 148 5.03 -5.02 -9.03
N TRP A 149 4.43 -3.83 -8.97
CA TRP A 149 4.23 -3.10 -7.72
C TRP A 149 2.96 -2.23 -7.77
N THR A 150 2.51 -1.77 -6.60
CA THR A 150 1.34 -0.89 -6.44
C THR A 150 1.65 0.27 -5.51
N ALA A 151 1.22 1.47 -5.88
CA ALA A 151 1.10 2.63 -4.99
C ALA A 151 -0.37 2.84 -4.62
N LYS A 152 -0.65 3.36 -3.42
CA LYS A 152 -2.02 3.40 -2.88
C LYS A 152 -2.41 4.75 -2.30
N ALA A 153 -3.65 5.16 -2.54
CA ALA A 153 -4.30 6.28 -1.88
C ALA A 153 -5.66 5.85 -1.33
N THR A 154 -6.01 6.26 -0.12
CA THR A 154 -7.26 5.87 0.55
C THR A 154 -7.98 7.08 1.12
N TRP A 155 -9.31 7.07 1.09
CA TRP A 155 -10.14 8.14 1.66
C TRP A 155 -11.57 7.66 1.93
N SER A 156 -12.34 8.48 2.65
CA SER A 156 -13.76 8.27 2.89
C SER A 156 -14.56 9.53 2.60
N THR A 157 -15.77 9.38 2.09
CA THR A 157 -16.74 10.48 1.91
C THR A 157 -17.73 10.50 3.07
N SER A 158 -18.15 11.70 3.49
CA SER A 158 -19.08 11.94 4.61
C SER A 158 -20.36 12.60 4.13
#